data_AF-A0A2N6KHM8-F1
#
_entry.id   AF-A0A2N6KHM8-F1
#
_cell.length_a   1.000
_cell.length_b   1.000
_cell.length_c   1.000
_cell.angle_alpha   90.00
_cell.angle_beta   90.00
_cell.angle_gamma   90.00
#
_symmetry.space_group_name_H-M   'P 1'
#
loop_
_entity.id
_entity.type
_entity.pdbx_description
1 polymer ?
#
loop_
_entity_poly.entity_id
_entity_poly.type
_entity_poly.pdbx_seq_one_letter_code
_entity_poly.pdbx_strand_id
1 'polypeptide(L)'
;MKEYSRNELTYQSAKVSNGSNPENNLPQNNNRVESNDELSELRSLLLGVETAQLSKLYERLENPQIQAEDLSRLLPEAVILRTMQDKQLAEAMVPTVEQAIQSSVKQDLNVLSEAFFPIIGPASRKAISTVLGEMIQSLNQALEHSISPQSFKWRLEARQTGKTFAEVVLLRTLIYRVEQVFLIHKKTGLLLQHVLAPQVAVQDPDLVSAMLTAIQDFVKDSFNIEKGEALQSLQFGELTIWIEEGPQAILAGIIRGNAPQELRLIFQKAIENIHLKLHRECHVFTGETKLFTPSRPYLEECLEARYKVPSQKNYIYAWSFLGAIAIALGMWSFFNLREQLRWNAYLEKLNSQPGIIVVKANKGYGKNFISGMRDPLATDPYLLMNQAQINPQTVISKWEPYLSLEPQIIVKRATELLQPPKTVSLKADENHILYATGTAPRQWILETRKTWRFLPGVTQYIDKDIVESELQQLQLYKQQIEQEKLLFLEGTTEFVPGEIAKLQNIVSAIKNLSSLAKTVGKDVRFEITGHTNFTGTEQRNMVLSQARASKILAYLSSQGINTSNFTTIGVGSSQPLQTGLTEQIQKANRRVSFKVLLIDVRN
;
A
#
# COMPACT_ATOMS: atom_id res chain seq x y z
N MET A 1 -57.14 -10.78 -12.75
CA MET A 1 -57.52 -11.59 -13.94
C MET A 1 -58.04 -12.91 -13.39
N LYS A 2 -59.35 -13.17 -13.40
CA LYS A 2 -60.14 -13.72 -14.53
C LYS A 2 -59.50 -15.02 -15.04
N GLU A 3 -60.17 -16.16 -15.21
CA GLU A 3 -61.59 -16.50 -15.24
C GLU A 3 -61.67 -18.04 -15.19
N TYR A 4 -62.83 -18.53 -14.79
CA TYR A 4 -63.39 -19.86 -15.12
C TYR A 4 -63.01 -20.37 -16.53
N SER A 5 -62.89 -21.70 -16.69
CA SER A 5 -63.87 -22.40 -17.53
C SER A 5 -63.87 -23.92 -17.35
N ARG A 6 -65.11 -24.40 -17.24
CA ARG A 6 -65.62 -25.78 -17.32
C ARG A 6 -65.81 -26.13 -18.81
N ASN A 7 -65.86 -27.42 -19.17
CA ASN A 7 -66.74 -28.01 -20.19
C ASN A 7 -66.70 -29.55 -20.04
N GLU A 8 -67.79 -30.19 -19.58
CA GLU A 8 -68.88 -30.85 -20.36
C GLU A 8 -68.51 -32.28 -20.80
N LEU A 9 -68.99 -33.34 -20.14
CA LEU A 9 -70.26 -34.06 -20.33
C LEU A 9 -70.48 -34.65 -21.73
N THR A 10 -70.53 -35.98 -21.83
CA THR A 10 -71.35 -36.67 -22.83
C THR A 10 -71.76 -38.06 -22.33
N TYR A 11 -73.08 -38.24 -22.22
CA TYR A 11 -73.80 -39.50 -22.06
C TYR A 11 -73.80 -40.27 -23.39
N GLN A 12 -73.78 -41.61 -23.37
CA GLN A 12 -74.85 -42.43 -23.97
C GLN A 12 -74.70 -43.93 -23.75
N SER A 13 -75.86 -44.53 -23.47
CA SER A 13 -76.21 -45.94 -23.34
C SER A 13 -76.82 -46.52 -24.63
N ALA A 14 -76.62 -47.82 -24.89
CA ALA A 14 -77.45 -48.72 -25.72
C ALA A 14 -76.69 -50.07 -25.87
N LYS A 15 -77.25 -51.29 -25.97
CA LYS A 15 -78.59 -51.84 -26.18
C LYS A 15 -78.54 -53.39 -25.99
N VAL A 16 -79.62 -53.99 -25.41
CA VAL A 16 -80.40 -55.17 -25.89
C VAL A 16 -79.69 -56.55 -25.92
N SER A 17 -79.99 -57.51 -25.01
CA SER A 17 -81.14 -58.47 -24.92
C SER A 17 -81.13 -59.54 -26.05
N ASN A 18 -81.60 -60.78 -25.95
CA ASN A 18 -82.53 -61.47 -25.05
C ASN A 18 -82.49 -62.98 -25.43
N GLY A 19 -83.01 -63.86 -24.58
CA GLY A 19 -83.30 -65.26 -24.94
C GLY A 19 -84.13 -65.97 -23.88
N SER A 20 -85.43 -66.10 -24.15
CA SER A 20 -86.57 -66.46 -23.29
C SER A 20 -86.90 -67.96 -23.21
N ASN A 21 -87.37 -68.41 -22.02
CA ASN A 21 -88.57 -69.22 -21.66
C ASN A 21 -89.39 -69.95 -22.77
N PRO A 22 -90.21 -71.02 -22.51
CA PRO A 22 -91.28 -71.01 -21.47
C PRO A 22 -91.87 -72.35 -20.89
N GLU A 23 -92.64 -72.19 -19.80
CA GLU A 23 -93.96 -72.77 -19.41
C GLU A 23 -94.29 -74.29 -19.29
N ASN A 24 -94.86 -74.68 -18.13
CA ASN A 24 -96.26 -75.17 -17.90
C ASN A 24 -96.40 -75.90 -16.51
N ASN A 25 -97.17 -75.41 -15.52
CA ASN A 25 -98.63 -75.50 -15.25
C ASN A 25 -99.10 -76.68 -14.34
N LEU A 26 -99.38 -76.37 -13.04
CA LEU A 26 -100.49 -76.75 -12.10
C LEU A 26 -101.24 -78.12 -12.19
N PRO A 27 -102.04 -78.58 -11.18
CA PRO A 27 -101.93 -78.66 -9.71
C PRO A 27 -102.35 -80.06 -9.11
N GLN A 28 -102.52 -80.14 -7.78
CA GLN A 28 -102.93 -81.25 -6.88
C GLN A 28 -104.06 -82.23 -7.36
N ASN A 29 -104.01 -83.53 -6.98
CA ASN A 29 -105.07 -84.21 -6.21
C ASN A 29 -104.75 -85.66 -5.72
N ASN A 30 -105.03 -85.86 -4.44
CA ASN A 30 -105.44 -87.00 -3.61
C ASN A 30 -105.49 -88.48 -4.08
N ASN A 31 -105.18 -89.29 -3.06
CA ASN A 31 -105.79 -90.58 -2.67
C ASN A 31 -105.48 -91.79 -3.54
N ARG A 32 -104.50 -92.58 -3.08
CA ARG A 32 -104.62 -94.04 -3.08
C ARG A 32 -103.65 -94.71 -2.08
N VAL A 33 -104.29 -95.32 -1.08
CA VAL A 33 -103.91 -96.56 -0.38
C VAL A 33 -103.19 -96.43 0.98
N GLU A 34 -104.05 -96.18 1.97
CA GLU A 34 -104.01 -96.37 3.43
C GLU A 34 -103.51 -97.76 3.95
N SER A 35 -102.44 -98.34 3.39
CA SER A 35 -101.86 -99.59 3.95
C SER A 35 -100.36 -99.54 4.23
N ASN A 36 -99.73 -98.37 4.05
CA ASN A 36 -98.30 -98.15 4.30
C ASN A 36 -97.98 -97.34 5.57
N ASP A 37 -98.97 -96.78 6.25
CA ASP A 37 -98.72 -95.81 7.33
C ASP A 37 -98.21 -96.45 8.63
N GLU A 38 -98.70 -97.63 9.04
CA GLU A 38 -98.23 -98.28 10.28
C GLU A 38 -96.77 -98.78 10.19
N LEU A 39 -96.32 -99.21 8.99
CA LEU A 39 -94.92 -99.59 8.75
C LEU A 39 -94.01 -98.37 8.55
N SER A 40 -94.53 -97.26 8.04
CA SER A 40 -93.79 -96.00 7.87
C SER A 40 -93.55 -95.31 9.21
N GLU A 41 -94.53 -95.36 10.11
CA GLU A 41 -94.42 -94.86 11.47
C GLU A 41 -93.37 -95.67 12.28
N LEU A 42 -93.39 -97.00 12.17
CA LEU A 42 -92.39 -97.88 12.79
C LEU A 42 -90.97 -97.64 12.24
N ARG A 43 -90.82 -97.42 10.93
CA ARG A 43 -89.55 -97.07 10.29
C ARG A 43 -89.03 -95.69 10.72
N SER A 44 -89.92 -94.72 10.96
CA SER A 44 -89.54 -93.41 11.48
C SER A 44 -89.07 -93.46 12.94
N LEU A 45 -89.68 -94.31 13.77
CA LEU A 45 -89.32 -94.49 15.18
C LEU A 45 -88.06 -95.32 15.39
N LEU A 46 -87.78 -96.30 14.51
CA LEU A 46 -86.59 -97.16 14.58
C LEU A 46 -85.36 -96.60 13.83
N LEU A 47 -85.55 -95.82 12.75
CA LEU A 47 -84.44 -95.36 11.87
C LEU A 47 -84.43 -93.84 11.60
N GLY A 48 -85.36 -93.07 12.17
CA GLY A 48 -85.50 -91.63 11.87
C GLY A 48 -84.35 -90.76 12.38
N VAL A 49 -83.73 -91.12 13.50
CA VAL A 49 -82.61 -90.34 14.06
C VAL A 49 -81.32 -90.55 13.27
N GLU A 50 -81.03 -91.79 12.85
CA GLU A 50 -79.81 -92.13 12.12
C GLU A 50 -79.81 -91.59 10.69
N THR A 51 -80.96 -91.65 10.00
CA THR A 51 -81.07 -91.11 8.63
C THR A 51 -80.98 -89.59 8.57
N ALA A 52 -81.46 -88.89 9.61
CA ALA A 52 -81.31 -87.43 9.74
C ALA A 52 -79.85 -87.02 10.06
N GLN A 53 -79.14 -87.78 10.89
CA GLN A 53 -77.72 -87.51 11.17
C GLN A 53 -76.81 -87.83 9.96
N LEU A 54 -77.08 -88.92 9.26
CA LEU A 54 -76.35 -89.30 8.04
C LEU A 54 -76.56 -88.27 6.92
N SER A 55 -77.78 -87.79 6.69
CA SER A 55 -78.03 -86.75 5.69
C SER A 55 -77.33 -85.44 6.02
N LYS A 56 -77.30 -85.02 7.29
CA LYS A 56 -76.55 -83.84 7.75
C LYS A 56 -75.04 -83.97 7.58
N LEU A 57 -74.50 -85.18 7.73
CA LEU A 57 -73.09 -85.49 7.49
C LEU A 57 -72.77 -85.50 5.99
N TYR A 58 -73.64 -86.09 5.17
CA TYR A 58 -73.51 -86.04 3.71
C TYR A 58 -73.59 -84.60 3.17
N GLU A 59 -74.51 -83.80 3.68
CA GLU A 59 -74.65 -82.38 3.30
C GLU A 59 -73.40 -81.55 3.69
N ARG A 60 -72.74 -81.88 4.82
CA ARG A 60 -71.45 -81.28 5.21
C ARG A 60 -70.28 -81.73 4.34
N LEU A 61 -70.32 -82.95 3.79
CA LEU A 61 -69.29 -83.50 2.92
C LEU A 61 -69.43 -83.03 1.47
N GLU A 62 -70.65 -82.78 1.00
CA GLU A 62 -70.92 -82.32 -0.38
C GLU A 62 -70.93 -80.80 -0.55
N ASN A 63 -71.03 -80.00 0.53
CA ASN A 63 -71.06 -78.54 0.43
C ASN A 63 -69.64 -77.92 0.54
N PRO A 64 -69.06 -77.39 -0.56
CA PRO A 64 -67.68 -76.89 -0.58
C PRO A 64 -67.44 -75.71 0.37
N GLN A 65 -68.46 -74.90 0.67
CA GLN A 65 -68.31 -73.72 1.52
C GLN A 65 -68.22 -74.07 3.01
N ILE A 66 -68.97 -75.09 3.45
CA ILE A 66 -68.94 -75.57 4.85
C ILE A 66 -67.62 -76.28 5.13
N GLN A 67 -67.11 -77.02 4.13
CA GLN A 67 -65.80 -77.68 4.20
C GLN A 67 -64.63 -76.69 4.32
N ALA A 68 -64.72 -75.55 3.62
CA ALA A 68 -63.68 -74.52 3.66
C ALA A 68 -63.60 -73.83 5.04
N GLU A 69 -64.73 -73.60 5.72
CA GLU A 69 -64.74 -73.01 7.05
C GLU A 69 -64.11 -73.95 8.10
N ASP A 70 -64.49 -75.23 8.09
CA ASP A 70 -63.92 -76.23 9.01
C ASP A 70 -62.42 -76.46 8.75
N LEU A 71 -62.00 -76.53 7.47
CA LEU A 71 -60.59 -76.62 7.10
C LEU A 71 -59.79 -75.38 7.50
N SER A 72 -60.38 -74.17 7.39
CA SER A 72 -59.70 -72.93 7.78
C SER A 72 -59.37 -72.86 9.28
N ARG A 73 -60.17 -73.52 10.13
CA ARG A 73 -59.92 -73.61 11.57
C ARG A 73 -58.83 -74.64 11.90
N LEU A 74 -58.75 -75.72 11.14
CA LEU A 74 -57.78 -76.81 11.37
C LEU A 74 -56.41 -76.54 10.74
N LEU A 75 -56.33 -75.76 9.66
CA LEU A 75 -55.08 -75.48 8.93
C LEU A 75 -53.97 -74.85 9.80
N PRO A 76 -54.23 -73.82 10.63
CA PRO A 76 -53.18 -73.23 11.48
C PRO A 76 -52.60 -74.25 12.45
N GLU A 77 -53.46 -75.06 13.07
CA GLU A 77 -53.05 -76.06 14.05
C GLU A 77 -52.32 -77.24 13.37
N ALA A 78 -52.76 -77.63 12.17
CA ALA A 78 -52.06 -78.62 11.34
C ALA A 78 -50.68 -78.14 10.88
N VAL A 79 -50.52 -76.86 10.53
CA VAL A 79 -49.22 -76.26 10.18
C VAL A 79 -48.29 -76.27 11.39
N ILE A 80 -48.76 -75.84 12.57
CA ILE A 80 -47.95 -75.86 13.80
C ILE A 80 -47.50 -77.28 14.14
N LEU A 81 -48.42 -78.24 14.14
CA LEU A 81 -48.10 -79.65 14.46
C LEU A 81 -47.11 -80.25 13.46
N ARG A 82 -47.27 -79.97 12.16
CA ARG A 82 -46.35 -80.50 11.14
C ARG A 82 -44.96 -79.87 11.26
N THR A 83 -44.87 -78.57 11.53
CA THR A 83 -43.59 -77.86 11.71
C THR A 83 -42.82 -78.36 12.93
N MET A 84 -43.51 -78.86 13.95
CA MET A 84 -42.88 -79.50 15.12
C MET A 84 -42.36 -80.91 14.87
N GLN A 85 -42.95 -81.66 13.92
CA GLN A 85 -42.55 -83.03 13.62
C GLN A 85 -41.45 -83.13 12.57
N ASP A 86 -41.55 -82.36 11.48
CA ASP A 86 -40.54 -82.38 10.41
C ASP A 86 -40.44 -81.04 9.66
N LYS A 87 -39.38 -80.93 8.84
CA LYS A 87 -39.12 -79.75 7.99
C LYS A 87 -39.74 -79.86 6.59
N GLN A 88 -40.43 -80.95 6.25
CA GLN A 88 -40.94 -81.16 4.89
C GLN A 88 -41.93 -80.08 4.45
N LEU A 89 -42.77 -79.59 5.37
CA LEU A 89 -43.68 -78.48 5.07
C LEU A 89 -42.92 -77.19 4.76
N ALA A 90 -41.89 -76.89 5.55
CA ALA A 90 -41.04 -75.72 5.31
C ALA A 90 -40.33 -75.85 3.95
N GLU A 91 -39.73 -77.00 3.66
CA GLU A 91 -39.04 -77.27 2.39
C GLU A 91 -39.98 -77.18 1.17
N ALA A 92 -41.24 -77.61 1.29
CA ALA A 92 -42.24 -77.48 0.24
C ALA A 92 -42.74 -76.03 0.06
N MET A 93 -42.80 -75.24 1.15
CA MET A 93 -43.27 -73.86 1.14
C MET A 93 -42.22 -72.84 0.68
N VAL A 94 -40.93 -73.12 0.94
CA VAL A 94 -39.80 -72.22 0.58
C VAL A 94 -39.88 -71.73 -0.88
N PRO A 95 -40.01 -72.57 -1.92
CA PRO A 95 -40.02 -72.07 -3.30
C PRO A 95 -41.23 -71.19 -3.61
N THR A 96 -42.39 -71.47 -3.01
CA THR A 96 -43.60 -70.66 -3.20
C THR A 96 -43.49 -69.31 -2.48
N VAL A 97 -42.98 -69.30 -1.26
CA VAL A 97 -42.73 -68.07 -0.49
C VAL A 97 -41.63 -67.24 -1.14
N GLU A 98 -40.56 -67.88 -1.63
CA GLU A 98 -39.48 -67.22 -2.36
C GLU A 98 -39.99 -66.56 -3.64
N GLN A 99 -40.81 -67.27 -4.44
CA GLN A 99 -41.45 -66.66 -5.61
C GLN A 99 -42.39 -65.51 -5.22
N ALA A 100 -43.16 -65.65 -4.14
CA ALA A 100 -44.04 -64.59 -3.66
C ALA A 100 -43.25 -63.35 -3.22
N ILE A 101 -42.13 -63.53 -2.50
CA ILE A 101 -41.23 -62.45 -2.10
C ILE A 101 -40.57 -61.82 -3.34
N GLN A 102 -40.05 -62.61 -4.27
CA GLN A 102 -39.46 -62.10 -5.51
C GLN A 102 -40.47 -61.32 -6.36
N SER A 103 -41.72 -61.78 -6.42
CA SER A 103 -42.79 -61.08 -7.12
C SER A 103 -43.17 -59.78 -6.41
N SER A 104 -43.30 -59.81 -5.08
CA SER A 104 -43.57 -58.63 -4.25
C SER A 104 -42.47 -57.57 -4.38
N VAL A 105 -41.20 -57.98 -4.37
CA VAL A 105 -40.04 -57.11 -4.54
C VAL A 105 -39.98 -56.49 -5.95
N LYS A 106 -40.38 -57.23 -6.99
CA LYS A 106 -40.47 -56.69 -8.35
C LYS A 106 -41.59 -55.67 -8.51
N GLN A 107 -42.67 -55.79 -7.74
CA GLN A 107 -43.83 -54.89 -7.81
C GLN A 107 -43.65 -53.61 -7.00
N ASP A 108 -42.95 -53.66 -5.86
CA ASP A 108 -42.72 -52.49 -5.01
C ASP A 108 -41.29 -52.46 -4.43
N LEU A 109 -40.49 -51.51 -4.90
CA LEU A 109 -39.13 -51.24 -4.42
C LEU A 109 -39.11 -50.65 -3.00
N ASN A 110 -40.22 -50.08 -2.52
CA ASN A 110 -40.30 -49.51 -1.18
C ASN A 110 -40.20 -50.60 -0.09
N VAL A 111 -40.65 -51.82 -0.37
CA VAL A 111 -40.50 -52.96 0.56
C VAL A 111 -39.03 -53.27 0.84
N LEU A 112 -38.18 -53.21 -0.19
CA LEU A 112 -36.73 -53.33 -0.02
C LEU A 112 -36.13 -52.07 0.63
N SER A 113 -36.63 -50.88 0.26
CA SER A 113 -36.15 -49.64 0.86
C SER A 113 -36.38 -49.65 2.37
N GLU A 114 -37.58 -49.97 2.86
CA GLU A 114 -37.89 -50.06 4.30
C GLU A 114 -37.14 -51.19 5.00
N ALA A 115 -36.89 -52.33 4.35
CA ALA A 115 -36.09 -53.42 4.91
C ALA A 115 -34.61 -53.05 5.04
N PHE A 116 -34.05 -52.30 4.08
CA PHE A 116 -32.65 -51.90 4.08
C PHE A 116 -32.39 -50.55 4.75
N PHE A 117 -33.39 -49.67 4.90
CA PHE A 117 -33.21 -48.34 5.49
C PHE A 117 -32.62 -48.36 6.90
N PRO A 118 -32.99 -49.30 7.80
CA PRO A 118 -32.36 -49.41 9.13
C PRO A 118 -30.85 -49.72 9.05
N ILE A 119 -30.38 -50.31 7.95
CA ILE A 119 -28.97 -50.68 7.75
C ILE A 119 -28.24 -49.60 6.92
N ILE A 120 -28.83 -49.21 5.79
CA ILE A 120 -28.25 -48.25 4.84
C ILE A 120 -28.33 -46.82 5.38
N GLY A 121 -29.40 -46.44 6.07
CA GLY A 121 -29.59 -45.09 6.63
C GLY A 121 -28.46 -44.68 7.58
N PRO A 122 -28.16 -45.48 8.63
CA PRO A 122 -26.99 -45.25 9.50
C PRO A 122 -25.67 -45.32 8.73
N ALA A 123 -25.50 -46.29 7.83
CA ALA A 123 -24.26 -46.44 7.05
C ALA A 123 -23.99 -45.23 6.13
N SER A 124 -25.00 -44.70 5.44
CA SER A 124 -24.89 -43.51 4.58
C SER A 124 -24.64 -42.25 5.38
N ARG A 125 -25.36 -42.04 6.49
CA ARG A 125 -25.14 -40.89 7.38
C ARG A 125 -23.71 -40.90 7.94
N LYS A 126 -23.22 -42.08 8.33
CA LYS A 126 -21.86 -42.30 8.81
C LYS A 126 -20.82 -42.03 7.72
N ALA A 127 -20.98 -42.59 6.52
CA ALA A 127 -20.07 -42.37 5.41
C ALA A 127 -19.95 -40.88 5.06
N ILE A 128 -21.08 -40.16 4.99
CA ILE A 128 -21.09 -38.72 4.73
C ILE A 128 -20.41 -37.94 5.86
N SER A 129 -20.71 -38.28 7.13
CA SER A 129 -20.11 -37.60 8.28
C SER A 129 -18.60 -37.79 8.35
N THR A 130 -18.10 -38.99 8.06
CA THR A 130 -16.66 -39.27 8.04
C THR A 130 -15.97 -38.48 6.94
N VAL A 131 -16.51 -38.50 5.71
CA VAL A 131 -15.95 -37.75 4.57
C VAL A 131 -15.96 -36.24 4.83
N LEU A 132 -17.05 -35.70 5.40
CA LEU A 132 -17.15 -34.27 5.70
C LEU A 132 -16.13 -33.86 6.78
N GLY A 133 -15.96 -34.69 7.82
CA GLY A 133 -14.98 -34.47 8.87
C GLY A 133 -13.54 -34.45 8.34
N GLU A 134 -13.19 -35.43 7.49
CA GLU A 134 -11.88 -35.49 6.83
C GLU A 134 -11.60 -34.25 5.96
N MET A 135 -12.60 -33.79 5.20
CA MET A 135 -12.47 -32.60 4.36
C MET A 135 -12.21 -31.35 5.21
N ILE A 136 -12.95 -31.15 6.30
CA ILE A 136 -12.79 -30.01 7.21
C ILE A 136 -11.41 -30.04 7.88
N GLN A 137 -10.95 -31.21 8.32
CA GLN A 137 -9.63 -31.40 8.92
C GLN A 137 -8.50 -31.02 7.94
N SER A 138 -8.60 -31.47 6.68
CA SER A 138 -7.61 -31.17 5.63
C SER A 138 -7.53 -29.68 5.30
N LEU A 139 -8.66 -28.98 5.32
CA LEU A 139 -8.73 -27.53 5.09
C LEU A 139 -8.08 -26.75 6.23
N ASN A 140 -8.34 -27.13 7.48
CA ASN A 140 -7.73 -26.48 8.65
C ASN A 140 -6.21 -26.59 8.61
N GLN A 141 -5.68 -27.76 8.27
CA GLN A 141 -4.23 -28.00 8.19
C GLN A 141 -3.57 -27.22 7.04
N ALA A 142 -4.26 -27.06 5.91
CA ALA A 142 -3.79 -26.23 4.81
C ALA A 142 -3.82 -24.72 5.15
N LEU A 143 -4.80 -24.29 5.94
CA LEU A 143 -4.96 -22.89 6.38
C LEU A 143 -3.87 -22.48 7.39
N GLU A 144 -3.55 -23.32 8.38
CA GLU A 144 -2.51 -23.04 9.38
C GLU A 144 -1.13 -22.77 8.75
N HIS A 145 -0.87 -23.35 7.58
CA HIS A 145 0.38 -23.16 6.84
C HIS A 145 0.26 -22.21 5.65
N SER A 146 -0.82 -21.45 5.51
CA SER A 146 -1.03 -20.59 4.33
C SER A 146 -0.19 -19.30 4.32
N ILE A 147 0.33 -18.84 5.47
CA ILE A 147 1.01 -17.53 5.64
C ILE A 147 2.51 -17.68 6.01
N SER A 148 3.10 -18.85 5.81
CA SER A 148 4.53 -19.08 6.03
C SER A 148 5.36 -18.64 4.80
N PRO A 149 6.61 -18.15 4.97
CA PRO A 149 7.54 -17.91 3.86
C PRO A 149 7.77 -19.15 2.97
N GLN A 150 7.54 -20.36 3.50
CA GLN A 150 7.64 -21.61 2.74
C GLN A 150 6.48 -21.80 1.76
N SER A 151 5.30 -21.25 2.07
CA SER A 151 4.05 -21.38 1.31
C SER A 151 4.15 -20.70 -0.06
N PHE A 152 4.90 -19.60 -0.15
CA PHE A 152 5.15 -18.92 -1.43
C PHE A 152 6.02 -19.77 -2.37
N LYS A 153 7.03 -20.45 -1.83
CA LYS A 153 7.86 -21.39 -2.60
C LYS A 153 7.03 -22.57 -3.12
N TRP A 154 6.16 -23.13 -2.28
CA TRP A 154 5.29 -24.25 -2.67
C TRP A 154 4.22 -23.85 -3.70
N ARG A 155 3.70 -22.62 -3.66
CA ARG A 155 2.79 -22.12 -4.71
C ARG A 155 3.48 -21.99 -6.05
N LEU A 156 4.75 -21.56 -6.05
CA LEU A 156 5.54 -21.50 -7.28
C LEU A 156 5.83 -22.89 -7.83
N GLU A 157 6.17 -23.84 -6.96
CA GLU A 157 6.40 -25.25 -7.31
C GLU A 157 5.14 -25.96 -7.82
N ALA A 158 3.98 -25.73 -7.20
CA ALA A 158 2.67 -26.21 -7.66
C ALA A 158 2.39 -25.74 -9.09
N ARG A 159 2.69 -24.47 -9.37
CA ARG A 159 2.52 -23.88 -10.70
C ARG A 159 3.48 -24.45 -11.75
N GLN A 160 4.67 -24.89 -11.34
CA GLN A 160 5.67 -25.51 -12.24
C GLN A 160 5.41 -27.01 -12.46
N THR A 161 4.88 -27.72 -11.46
CA THR A 161 4.67 -29.17 -11.49
C THR A 161 3.26 -29.56 -11.95
N GLY A 162 2.35 -28.59 -12.11
CA GLY A 162 0.96 -28.84 -12.49
C GLY A 162 0.10 -29.45 -11.38
N LYS A 163 0.66 -29.58 -10.17
CA LYS A 163 -0.01 -30.10 -8.98
C LYS A 163 -0.78 -29.01 -8.26
N THR A 164 -1.83 -29.38 -7.52
CA THR A 164 -2.55 -28.40 -6.70
C THR A 164 -1.67 -27.92 -5.53
N PHE A 165 -1.91 -26.70 -5.04
CA PHE A 165 -1.20 -26.21 -3.85
C PHE A 165 -1.38 -27.15 -2.64
N ALA A 166 -2.58 -27.73 -2.50
CA ALA A 166 -2.87 -28.75 -1.50
C ALA A 166 -2.00 -29.99 -1.66
N GLU A 167 -1.82 -30.52 -2.88
CA GLU A 167 -0.93 -31.67 -3.15
C GLU A 167 0.53 -31.38 -2.78
N VAL A 168 1.05 -30.19 -3.10
CA VAL A 168 2.44 -29.83 -2.79
C VAL A 168 2.66 -29.67 -1.28
N VAL A 169 1.65 -29.17 -0.55
CA VAL A 169 1.66 -29.06 0.91
C VAL A 169 1.53 -30.44 1.58
N LEU A 170 0.64 -31.30 1.05
CA LEU A 170 0.39 -32.66 1.55
C LEU A 170 1.66 -33.54 1.43
N LEU A 171 2.40 -33.43 0.33
CA LEU A 171 3.63 -34.19 0.11
C LEU A 171 4.78 -33.86 1.09
N ARG A 172 4.69 -32.75 1.83
CA ARG A 172 5.81 -32.21 2.65
C ARG A 172 5.45 -32.03 4.12
N THR A 173 4.20 -32.30 4.50
CA THR A 173 3.73 -32.35 5.88
C THR A 173 3.72 -33.81 6.34
N LEU A 174 4.10 -34.08 7.59
CA LEU A 174 3.96 -35.43 8.17
C LEU A 174 2.46 -35.74 8.19
N ILE A 175 2.01 -36.70 7.38
CA ILE A 175 0.57 -37.00 7.25
C ILE A 175 0.14 -37.90 8.44
N TYR A 176 0.85 -39.02 8.67
CA TYR A 176 0.63 -39.91 9.81
C TYR A 176 1.82 -40.87 10.04
N ARG A 177 1.90 -41.47 11.23
CA ARG A 177 2.69 -42.67 11.51
C ARG A 177 1.91 -43.63 12.39
N VAL A 178 2.05 -44.93 12.16
CA VAL A 178 1.55 -45.95 13.09
C VAL A 178 2.65 -46.25 14.10
N GLU A 179 2.38 -45.99 15.38
CA GLU A 179 3.36 -46.15 16.46
C GLU A 179 3.40 -47.58 16.99
N GLN A 180 2.23 -48.18 17.16
CA GLN A 180 2.08 -49.50 17.78
C GLN A 180 0.84 -50.20 17.21
N VAL A 181 0.90 -51.52 17.07
CA VAL A 181 -0.22 -52.35 16.64
C VAL A 181 -0.38 -53.52 17.61
N PHE A 182 -1.59 -53.70 18.11
CA PHE A 182 -1.99 -54.70 19.09
C PHE A 182 -2.99 -55.67 18.45
N LEU A 183 -2.77 -56.96 18.65
CA LEU A 183 -3.73 -58.01 18.35
C LEU A 183 -4.25 -58.53 19.69
N ILE A 184 -5.57 -58.45 19.90
CA ILE A 184 -6.25 -58.71 21.17
C ILE A 184 -7.31 -59.79 20.94
N HIS A 185 -7.50 -60.72 21.88
CA HIS A 185 -8.53 -61.74 21.76
C HIS A 185 -9.91 -61.18 22.10
N LYS A 186 -10.90 -61.37 21.20
CA LYS A 186 -12.21 -60.71 21.28
C LYS A 186 -13.03 -61.08 22.54
N LYS A 187 -12.92 -62.32 23.00
CA LYS A 187 -13.73 -62.81 24.15
C LYS A 187 -13.11 -62.55 25.51
N THR A 188 -11.77 -62.54 25.59
CA THR A 188 -11.06 -62.45 26.88
C THR A 188 -10.37 -61.11 27.09
N GLY A 189 -10.20 -60.28 26.04
CA GLY A 189 -9.48 -59.01 26.12
C GLY A 189 -7.97 -59.14 26.33
N LEU A 190 -7.44 -60.35 26.29
CA LEU A 190 -6.02 -60.64 26.48
C LEU A 190 -5.23 -60.34 25.20
N LEU A 191 -4.01 -59.85 25.38
CA LEU A 191 -3.09 -59.58 24.28
C LEU A 191 -2.65 -60.90 23.62
N LEU A 192 -2.79 -60.98 22.30
CA LEU A 192 -2.29 -62.08 21.48
C LEU A 192 -0.88 -61.76 20.94
N GLN A 193 -0.69 -60.55 20.42
CA GLN A 193 0.59 -60.09 19.86
C GLN A 193 0.67 -58.55 19.83
N HIS A 194 1.89 -58.01 19.88
CA HIS A 194 2.16 -56.57 19.76
C HIS A 194 3.40 -56.29 18.91
N VAL A 195 3.36 -55.21 18.12
CA VAL A 195 4.51 -54.71 17.36
C VAL A 195 4.63 -53.20 17.53
N LEU A 196 5.87 -52.72 17.67
CA LEU A 196 6.22 -51.32 17.90
C LEU A 196 7.13 -50.76 16.79
N ALA A 197 6.94 -49.48 16.44
CA ALA A 197 7.80 -48.76 15.50
C ALA A 197 9.18 -48.41 16.11
N PRO A 198 10.27 -48.27 15.31
CA PRO A 198 11.66 -48.18 15.80
C PRO A 198 12.03 -46.99 16.72
N GLN A 199 11.15 -45.99 16.89
CA GLN A 199 11.44 -44.73 17.61
C GLN A 199 10.35 -44.37 18.64
N VAL A 200 9.60 -45.35 19.14
CA VAL A 200 8.51 -45.16 20.10
C VAL A 200 8.90 -45.74 21.46
N ALA A 201 8.57 -45.04 22.54
CA ALA A 201 8.78 -45.54 23.89
C ALA A 201 7.88 -46.77 24.14
N VAL A 202 8.46 -47.84 24.68
CA VAL A 202 7.72 -49.07 24.99
C VAL A 202 6.73 -48.78 26.12
N GLN A 203 5.44 -48.92 25.82
CA GLN A 203 4.39 -48.99 26.84
C GLN A 203 4.11 -50.46 27.14
N ASP A 204 3.62 -50.76 28.35
CA ASP A 204 3.23 -52.12 28.74
C ASP A 204 2.00 -52.56 27.91
N PRO A 205 2.14 -53.56 27.03
CA PRO A 205 1.11 -53.88 26.06
C PRO A 205 -0.10 -54.58 26.70
N ASP A 206 0.07 -55.26 27.84
CA ASP A 206 -1.03 -55.90 28.55
C ASP A 206 -1.95 -54.88 29.22
N LEU A 207 -1.38 -53.79 29.75
CA LEU A 207 -2.17 -52.67 30.32
C LEU A 207 -3.01 -51.98 29.24
N VAL A 208 -2.46 -51.77 28.05
CA VAL A 208 -3.18 -51.15 26.93
C VAL A 208 -4.31 -52.07 26.44
N SER A 209 -4.06 -53.38 26.35
CA SER A 209 -5.09 -54.37 26.00
C SER A 209 -6.24 -54.40 27.01
N ALA A 210 -5.92 -54.35 28.31
CA ALA A 210 -6.92 -54.32 29.37
C ALA A 210 -7.75 -53.02 29.34
N MET A 211 -7.09 -51.87 29.13
CA MET A 211 -7.76 -50.58 28.98
C MET A 211 -8.72 -50.56 27.78
N LEU A 212 -8.26 -51.01 26.61
CA LEU A 212 -9.09 -51.02 25.41
C LEU A 212 -10.31 -51.95 25.56
N THR A 213 -10.11 -53.11 26.18
CA THR A 213 -11.21 -54.03 26.50
C THR A 213 -12.22 -53.38 27.45
N ALA A 214 -11.74 -52.79 28.56
CA ALA A 214 -12.61 -52.14 29.54
C ALA A 214 -13.40 -50.96 28.96
N ILE A 215 -12.78 -50.17 28.08
CA ILE A 215 -13.46 -49.06 27.38
C ILE A 215 -14.55 -49.62 26.44
N GLN A 216 -14.26 -50.69 25.72
CA GLN A 216 -15.25 -51.31 24.84
C GLN A 216 -16.44 -51.88 25.61
N ASP A 217 -16.19 -52.58 26.71
CA ASP A 217 -17.25 -53.12 27.56
C ASP A 217 -18.09 -52.00 28.18
N PHE A 218 -17.44 -50.95 28.69
CA PHE A 218 -18.13 -49.77 29.21
C PHE A 218 -19.03 -49.11 28.16
N VAL A 219 -18.55 -48.94 26.93
CA VAL A 219 -19.33 -48.32 25.84
C VAL A 219 -20.51 -49.20 25.44
N LYS A 220 -20.32 -50.51 25.34
CA LYS A 220 -21.40 -51.47 25.04
C LYS A 220 -22.49 -51.44 26.11
N ASP A 221 -22.10 -51.45 27.37
CA ASP A 221 -23.02 -51.44 28.52
C ASP A 221 -23.74 -50.10 28.67
N SER A 222 -23.06 -48.98 28.43
CA SER A 222 -23.61 -47.64 28.66
C SER A 222 -24.58 -47.18 27.57
N PHE A 223 -24.38 -47.59 26.32
CA PHE A 223 -25.11 -47.07 25.16
C PHE A 223 -26.12 -48.05 24.55
N ASN A 224 -26.37 -49.21 25.18
CA ASN A 224 -27.36 -50.22 24.74
C ASN A 224 -27.23 -50.58 23.23
N ILE A 225 -25.98 -50.68 22.78
CA ILE A 225 -25.66 -50.88 21.36
C ILE A 225 -26.05 -52.31 20.96
N GLU A 226 -26.77 -52.47 19.84
CA GLU A 226 -27.14 -53.79 19.32
C GLU A 226 -25.90 -54.65 19.02
N LYS A 227 -26.05 -55.99 19.10
CA LYS A 227 -24.96 -56.95 18.81
C LYS A 227 -24.44 -56.78 17.39
N GLY A 228 -23.40 -55.97 17.20
CA GLY A 228 -22.75 -55.76 15.90
C GLY A 228 -22.06 -54.40 15.73
N GLU A 229 -22.44 -53.38 16.49
CA GLU A 229 -21.78 -52.08 16.44
C GLU A 229 -20.69 -51.98 17.51
N ALA A 230 -19.44 -51.89 17.06
CA ALA A 230 -18.27 -51.80 17.92
C ALA A 230 -17.57 -50.44 17.82
N LEU A 231 -16.82 -50.09 18.86
CA LEU A 231 -15.97 -48.90 18.88
C LEU A 231 -14.87 -49.04 17.81
N GLN A 232 -14.91 -48.18 16.80
CA GLN A 232 -14.03 -48.25 15.62
C GLN A 232 -12.80 -47.32 15.71
N SER A 233 -12.89 -46.24 16.48
CA SER A 233 -11.77 -45.34 16.72
C SER A 233 -11.92 -44.63 18.07
N LEU A 234 -10.79 -44.27 18.67
CA LEU A 234 -10.72 -43.50 19.90
C LEU A 234 -9.62 -42.46 19.78
N GLN A 235 -9.95 -41.20 20.00
CA GLN A 235 -9.00 -40.09 19.86
C GLN A 235 -8.57 -39.58 21.24
N PHE A 236 -7.26 -39.46 21.44
CA PHE A 236 -6.64 -38.96 22.65
C PHE A 236 -5.52 -37.97 22.30
N GLY A 237 -5.85 -36.67 22.27
CA GLY A 237 -4.93 -35.62 21.84
C GLY A 237 -4.43 -35.83 20.41
N GLU A 238 -3.12 -35.97 20.24
CA GLU A 238 -2.44 -36.20 18.95
C GLU A 238 -2.41 -37.68 18.51
N LEU A 239 -2.90 -38.58 19.36
CA LEU A 239 -2.96 -40.02 19.11
C LEU A 239 -4.40 -40.45 18.80
N THR A 240 -4.55 -41.23 17.74
CA THR A 240 -5.81 -41.86 17.37
C THR A 240 -5.60 -43.36 17.38
N ILE A 241 -6.42 -44.08 18.14
CA ILE A 241 -6.45 -45.54 18.16
C ILE A 241 -7.52 -45.97 17.17
N TRP A 242 -7.14 -46.76 16.16
CA TRP A 242 -8.08 -47.41 15.25
C TRP A 242 -8.29 -48.85 15.65
N ILE A 243 -9.53 -49.30 15.62
CA ILE A 243 -9.93 -50.64 16.04
C ILE A 243 -10.68 -51.31 14.89
N GLU A 244 -10.15 -52.44 14.43
CA GLU A 244 -10.81 -53.33 13.48
C GLU A 244 -11.16 -54.65 14.18
N GLU A 245 -12.43 -55.05 14.10
CA GLU A 245 -12.89 -56.30 14.71
C GLU A 245 -12.94 -57.44 13.69
N GLY A 246 -12.36 -58.58 14.08
CA GLY A 246 -12.53 -59.86 13.41
C GLY A 246 -13.48 -60.78 14.18
N PRO A 247 -13.69 -62.02 13.71
CA PRO A 247 -14.57 -62.98 14.38
C PRO A 247 -14.10 -63.41 15.77
N GLN A 248 -12.79 -63.53 15.99
CA GLN A 248 -12.20 -64.02 17.27
C GLN A 248 -11.11 -63.09 17.83
N ALA A 249 -10.64 -62.11 17.08
CA ALA A 249 -9.60 -61.17 17.49
C ALA A 249 -9.97 -59.73 17.11
N ILE A 250 -9.29 -58.78 17.73
CA ILE A 250 -9.43 -57.35 17.51
C ILE A 250 -8.02 -56.82 17.20
N LEU A 251 -7.91 -56.02 16.15
CA LEU A 251 -6.67 -55.34 15.77
C LEU A 251 -6.79 -53.86 16.15
N ALA A 252 -5.93 -53.39 17.05
CA ALA A 252 -5.88 -52.00 17.47
C ALA A 252 -4.56 -51.36 17.08
N GLY A 253 -4.59 -50.30 16.26
CA GLY A 253 -3.40 -49.54 15.88
C GLY A 253 -3.40 -48.14 16.49
N ILE A 254 -2.31 -47.77 17.17
CA ILE A 254 -2.08 -46.42 17.68
C ILE A 254 -1.40 -45.61 16.58
N ILE A 255 -2.07 -44.55 16.14
CA ILE A 255 -1.68 -43.71 15.01
C ILE A 255 -1.45 -42.29 15.53
N ARG A 256 -0.33 -41.67 15.13
CA ARG A 256 -0.10 -40.24 15.34
C ARG A 256 -0.29 -39.50 14.02
N GLY A 257 -1.15 -38.48 14.01
CA GLY A 257 -1.53 -37.73 12.81
C GLY A 257 -2.77 -38.30 12.10
N ASN A 258 -3.05 -37.79 10.90
CA ASN A 258 -4.28 -38.10 10.14
C ASN A 258 -4.00 -39.22 9.13
N ALA A 259 -4.31 -40.47 9.47
CA ALA A 259 -4.13 -41.59 8.54
C ALA A 259 -5.21 -41.64 7.44
N PRO A 260 -4.84 -41.98 6.19
CA PRO A 260 -5.78 -42.14 5.08
C PRO A 260 -6.59 -43.44 5.23
N GLN A 261 -7.76 -43.49 4.59
CA GLN A 261 -8.62 -44.68 4.58
C GLN A 261 -7.92 -45.93 4.01
N GLU A 262 -6.94 -45.77 3.14
CA GLU A 262 -6.09 -46.87 2.62
C GLU A 262 -5.45 -47.70 3.74
N LEU A 263 -5.02 -47.05 4.83
CA LEU A 263 -4.44 -47.75 5.99
C LEU A 263 -5.47 -48.67 6.67
N ARG A 264 -6.76 -48.29 6.64
CA ARG A 264 -7.84 -49.10 7.20
C ARG A 264 -8.03 -50.40 6.41
N LEU A 265 -7.87 -50.35 5.08
CA LEU A 265 -7.86 -51.55 4.24
C LEU A 265 -6.66 -52.46 4.57
N ILE A 266 -5.50 -51.88 4.89
CA ILE A 266 -4.32 -52.65 5.33
C ILE A 266 -4.62 -53.40 6.65
N PHE A 267 -5.24 -52.74 7.63
CA PHE A 267 -5.61 -53.35 8.91
C PHE A 267 -6.64 -54.48 8.72
N GLN A 268 -7.65 -54.28 7.86
CA GLN A 268 -8.65 -55.30 7.54
C GLN A 268 -8.02 -56.53 6.86
N LYS A 269 -7.13 -56.30 5.90
CA LYS A 269 -6.40 -57.38 5.23
C LYS A 269 -5.46 -58.12 6.20
N ALA A 270 -4.84 -57.41 7.14
CA ALA A 270 -3.99 -58.02 8.15
C ALA A 270 -4.78 -58.94 9.09
N ILE A 271 -5.91 -58.48 9.63
CA ILE A 271 -6.74 -59.31 10.53
C ILE A 271 -7.39 -60.49 9.79
N GLU A 272 -7.79 -60.32 8.53
CA GLU A 272 -8.28 -61.41 7.68
C GLU A 272 -7.21 -62.48 7.46
N ASN A 273 -5.99 -62.08 7.07
CA ASN A 273 -4.87 -63.00 6.88
C ASN A 273 -4.49 -63.74 8.17
N ILE A 274 -4.52 -63.04 9.31
CA ILE A 274 -4.29 -63.63 10.63
C ILE A 274 -5.37 -64.69 10.93
N HIS A 275 -6.65 -64.39 10.69
CA HIS A 275 -7.72 -65.35 10.91
C HIS A 275 -7.70 -66.54 9.95
N LEU A 276 -7.32 -66.34 8.68
CA LEU A 276 -7.18 -67.43 7.72
C LEU A 276 -6.09 -68.42 8.14
N LYS A 277 -4.98 -67.93 8.71
CA LYS A 277 -3.83 -68.76 9.08
C LYS A 277 -3.88 -69.31 10.51
N LEU A 278 -4.47 -68.56 11.45
CA LEU A 278 -4.44 -68.84 12.89
C LEU A 278 -5.86 -69.05 13.46
N HIS A 279 -6.79 -69.59 12.67
CA HIS A 279 -8.19 -69.78 13.07
C HIS A 279 -8.33 -70.67 14.31
N ARG A 280 -7.61 -71.80 14.35
CA ARG A 280 -7.72 -72.80 15.43
C ARG A 280 -7.13 -72.27 16.74
N GLU A 281 -6.00 -71.60 16.63
CA GLU A 281 -5.24 -71.01 17.72
C GLU A 281 -6.02 -69.86 18.38
N CYS A 282 -6.73 -69.05 17.60
CA CYS A 282 -7.65 -68.04 18.11
C CYS A 282 -8.81 -68.65 18.92
N HIS A 283 -9.33 -69.82 18.53
CA HIS A 283 -10.52 -70.41 19.17
C HIS A 283 -10.20 -71.10 20.51
N VAL A 284 -8.99 -71.64 20.67
CA VAL A 284 -8.56 -72.42 21.86
C VAL A 284 -7.63 -71.60 22.76
N PHE A 285 -7.71 -70.27 22.70
CA PHE A 285 -6.77 -69.41 23.41
C PHE A 285 -6.94 -69.49 24.95
N THR A 286 -5.89 -69.95 25.63
CA THR A 286 -5.81 -70.08 27.11
C THR A 286 -4.79 -69.13 27.76
N GLY A 287 -4.22 -68.19 27.02
CA GLY A 287 -3.26 -67.20 27.54
C GLY A 287 -1.81 -67.33 27.01
N GLU A 288 -1.52 -68.29 26.13
CA GLU A 288 -0.17 -68.44 25.55
C GLU A 288 0.04 -67.58 24.28
N THR A 289 0.80 -66.50 24.41
CA THR A 289 1.07 -65.54 23.31
C THR A 289 2.09 -66.02 22.28
N LYS A 290 2.96 -66.99 22.64
CA LYS A 290 4.02 -67.51 21.75
C LYS A 290 3.48 -68.12 20.45
N LEU A 291 2.28 -68.68 20.50
CA LEU A 291 1.59 -69.29 19.35
C LEU A 291 1.24 -68.26 18.26
N PHE A 292 1.17 -66.97 18.60
CA PHE A 292 0.85 -65.87 17.69
C PHE A 292 2.09 -65.19 17.08
N THR A 293 3.29 -65.73 17.29
CA THR A 293 4.52 -65.25 16.61
C THR A 293 4.39 -65.18 15.08
N PRO A 294 3.72 -66.14 14.39
CA PRO A 294 3.53 -66.07 12.93
C PRO A 294 2.66 -64.91 12.44
N SER A 295 1.92 -64.23 13.33
CA SER A 295 1.11 -63.05 12.98
C SER A 295 1.95 -61.77 12.79
N ARG A 296 3.18 -61.75 13.32
CA ARG A 296 4.05 -60.56 13.38
C ARG A 296 4.30 -59.88 12.02
N PRO A 297 4.58 -60.58 10.90
CA PRO A 297 4.81 -59.91 9.61
C PRO A 297 3.59 -59.13 9.11
N TYR A 298 2.37 -59.61 9.39
CA TYR A 298 1.13 -58.92 9.03
C TYR A 298 0.91 -57.65 9.85
N LEU A 299 1.35 -57.67 11.10
CA LEU A 299 1.31 -56.51 12.00
C LEU A 299 2.43 -55.51 11.67
N GLU A 300 3.59 -55.97 11.21
CA GLU A 300 4.69 -55.11 10.74
C GLU A 300 4.34 -54.38 9.44
N GLU A 301 3.57 -55.00 8.54
CA GLU A 301 3.01 -54.34 7.33
C GLU A 301 2.12 -53.14 7.70
N CYS A 302 1.48 -53.19 8.88
CA CYS A 302 0.65 -52.10 9.40
C CYS A 302 1.47 -50.93 9.99
N LEU A 303 2.80 -51.08 10.21
CA LEU A 303 3.66 -50.04 10.79
C LEU A 303 4.21 -49.02 9.77
N GLU A 304 3.56 -48.88 8.62
CA GLU A 304 4.04 -48.04 7.51
C GLU A 304 4.21 -46.57 7.94
N ALA A 305 5.41 -46.03 7.71
CA ALA A 305 5.76 -44.66 8.09
C ALA A 305 6.29 -43.86 6.90
N ARG A 306 5.51 -42.87 6.44
CA ARG A 306 5.96 -41.90 5.42
C ARG A 306 6.75 -40.77 6.10
N TYR A 307 8.07 -40.93 6.23
CA TYR A 307 8.95 -39.90 6.81
C TYR A 307 9.58 -38.96 5.78
N LYS A 308 9.72 -37.69 6.20
CA LYS A 308 10.30 -36.52 5.53
C LYS A 308 11.80 -36.67 5.25
N VAL A 309 12.27 -36.27 4.05
CA VAL A 309 13.68 -35.88 3.81
C VAL A 309 13.82 -34.37 4.08
N PRO A 310 14.62 -33.91 5.07
CA PRO A 310 14.84 -32.49 5.27
C PRO A 310 15.86 -31.95 4.25
N SER A 311 15.47 -31.01 3.39
CA SER A 311 16.43 -30.20 2.63
C SER A 311 16.88 -29.01 3.47
N GLN A 312 18.17 -28.91 3.81
CA GLN A 312 18.77 -27.71 4.39
C GLN A 312 18.61 -26.51 3.44
N LYS A 313 18.23 -25.33 3.96
CA LYS A 313 18.09 -24.09 3.18
C LYS A 313 19.08 -23.03 3.66
N ASN A 314 19.84 -22.46 2.73
CA ASN A 314 20.65 -21.25 2.92
C ASN A 314 19.78 -19.99 2.74
N TYR A 315 19.72 -19.14 3.77
CA TYR A 315 18.91 -17.91 3.82
C TYR A 315 19.59 -16.66 3.23
N ILE A 316 20.73 -16.80 2.56
CA ILE A 316 21.57 -15.67 2.09
C ILE A 316 20.81 -14.76 1.11
N TYR A 317 19.98 -15.31 0.23
CA TYR A 317 19.20 -14.53 -0.75
C TYR A 317 18.02 -13.76 -0.14
N ALA A 318 17.49 -14.20 1.01
CA ALA A 318 16.41 -13.48 1.70
C ALA A 318 16.95 -12.22 2.41
N TRP A 319 18.14 -12.33 3.01
CA TRP A 319 18.81 -11.20 3.66
C TRP A 319 19.32 -10.17 2.64
N SER A 320 19.83 -10.60 1.48
CA SER A 320 20.24 -9.66 0.42
C SER A 320 19.06 -8.89 -0.17
N PHE A 321 17.89 -9.52 -0.33
CA PHE A 321 16.67 -8.86 -0.79
C PHE A 321 16.14 -7.83 0.23
N LEU A 322 16.12 -8.17 1.52
CA LEU A 322 15.78 -7.24 2.59
C LEU A 322 16.76 -6.05 2.65
N GLY A 323 18.06 -6.31 2.50
CA GLY A 323 19.09 -5.26 2.43
C GLY A 323 18.87 -4.31 1.24
N ALA A 324 18.55 -4.84 0.06
CA ALA A 324 18.27 -4.03 -1.13
C ALA A 324 17.03 -3.12 -0.94
N ILE A 325 15.97 -3.64 -0.32
CA ILE A 325 14.77 -2.85 0.00
C ILE A 325 15.09 -1.74 1.01
N ALA A 326 15.84 -2.05 2.07
CA ALA A 326 16.24 -1.06 3.06
C ALA A 326 17.10 0.06 2.45
N ILE A 327 18.02 -0.29 1.54
CA ILE A 327 18.84 0.66 0.80
C ILE A 327 17.98 1.52 -0.14
N ALA A 328 17.01 0.93 -0.85
CA ALA A 328 16.09 1.67 -1.71
C ALA A 328 15.20 2.64 -0.91
N LEU A 329 14.68 2.21 0.23
CA LEU A 329 13.91 3.07 1.15
C LEU A 329 14.77 4.18 1.76
N GLY A 330 16.01 3.87 2.15
CA GLY A 330 16.98 4.84 2.65
C GLY A 330 17.32 5.89 1.60
N MET A 331 17.60 5.47 0.36
CA MET A 331 17.81 6.39 -0.77
C MET A 331 16.57 7.24 -1.03
N TRP A 332 15.38 6.63 -1.12
CA TRP A 332 14.13 7.36 -1.34
C TRP A 332 13.86 8.40 -0.23
N SER A 333 14.08 8.03 1.04
CA SER A 333 13.96 8.93 2.18
C SER A 333 14.98 10.07 2.11
N PHE A 334 16.23 9.78 1.77
CA PHE A 334 17.28 10.79 1.63
C PHE A 334 16.97 11.80 0.52
N PHE A 335 16.56 11.33 -0.66
CA PHE A 335 16.20 12.21 -1.78
C PHE A 335 14.99 13.08 -1.45
N ASN A 336 13.95 12.51 -0.83
CA ASN A 336 12.78 13.27 -0.38
C ASN A 336 13.15 14.33 0.66
N LEU A 337 13.96 13.97 1.66
CA LEU A 337 14.38 14.90 2.71
C LEU A 337 15.23 16.04 2.14
N ARG A 338 16.18 15.73 1.25
CA ARG A 338 17.00 16.73 0.56
C ARG A 338 16.16 17.70 -0.27
N GLU A 339 15.16 17.19 -0.98
CA GLU A 339 14.26 18.02 -1.77
C GLU A 339 13.39 18.93 -0.89
N GLN A 340 12.89 18.44 0.24
CA GLN A 340 12.18 19.26 1.22
C GLN A 340 13.06 20.39 1.78
N LEU A 341 14.31 20.09 2.16
CA LEU A 341 15.24 21.11 2.65
C LEU A 341 15.51 22.20 1.60
N ARG A 342 15.73 21.81 0.34
CA ARG A 342 15.90 22.77 -0.77
C ARG A 342 14.67 23.63 -1.00
N TRP A 343 13.48 23.02 -0.96
CA TRP A 343 12.21 23.73 -1.12
C TRP A 343 12.00 24.76 -0.02
N ASN A 344 12.24 24.39 1.24
CA ASN A 344 12.10 25.30 2.37
C ASN A 344 13.12 26.44 2.30
N ALA A 345 14.37 26.15 1.96
CA ALA A 345 15.40 27.17 1.77
C ALA A 345 15.06 28.15 0.63
N TYR A 346 14.42 27.65 -0.44
CA TYR A 346 13.93 28.50 -1.52
C TYR A 346 12.78 29.41 -1.08
N LEU A 347 11.78 28.87 -0.37
CA LEU A 347 10.67 29.67 0.17
C LEU A 347 11.16 30.72 1.16
N GLU A 348 12.11 30.37 2.02
CA GLU A 348 12.73 31.29 2.98
C GLU A 348 13.47 32.42 2.26
N LYS A 349 14.32 32.10 1.28
CA LYS A 349 15.02 33.11 0.47
C LYS A 349 14.08 34.01 -0.30
N LEU A 350 12.95 33.47 -0.75
CA LEU A 350 11.97 34.21 -1.53
C LEU A 350 11.17 35.17 -0.65
N ASN A 351 10.79 34.74 0.56
CA ASN A 351 10.19 35.62 1.59
C ASN A 351 11.17 36.66 2.13
N SER A 352 12.47 36.38 2.13
CA SER A 352 13.49 37.35 2.55
C SER A 352 13.86 38.35 1.45
N GLN A 353 13.35 38.19 0.22
CA GLN A 353 13.61 39.15 -0.84
C GLN A 353 12.70 40.37 -0.67
N PRO A 354 13.27 41.58 -0.74
CA PRO A 354 12.46 42.79 -0.80
C PRO A 354 11.52 42.78 -2.01
N GLY A 355 10.29 43.22 -1.80
CA GLY A 355 9.27 43.34 -2.84
C GLY A 355 8.61 42.03 -3.26
N ILE A 356 8.82 40.92 -2.55
CA ILE A 356 8.13 39.65 -2.81
C ILE A 356 7.41 39.19 -1.55
N ILE A 357 6.12 38.89 -1.68
CA ILE A 357 5.29 38.38 -0.59
C ILE A 357 4.68 37.06 -1.06
N VAL A 358 5.04 35.96 -0.41
CA VAL A 358 4.37 34.67 -0.64
C VAL A 358 3.08 34.63 0.17
N VAL A 359 1.95 34.47 -0.52
CA VAL A 359 0.65 34.31 0.13
C VAL A 359 0.34 32.84 0.40
N LYS A 360 0.74 31.96 -0.53
CA LYS A 360 0.46 30.53 -0.43
C LYS A 360 1.53 29.71 -1.13
N ALA A 361 1.99 28.65 -0.47
CA ALA A 361 2.92 27.67 -1.02
C ALA A 361 2.40 26.27 -0.69
N ASN A 362 2.01 25.52 -1.72
CA ASN A 362 1.48 24.16 -1.58
C ASN A 362 2.35 23.16 -2.35
N LYS A 363 2.60 22.00 -1.74
CA LYS A 363 3.27 20.88 -2.41
C LYS A 363 2.23 19.98 -3.06
N GLY A 364 2.27 19.83 -4.39
CA GLY A 364 1.42 18.91 -5.14
C GLY A 364 2.15 17.61 -5.49
N TYR A 365 1.43 16.63 -6.06
CA TYR A 365 2.02 15.39 -6.58
C TYR A 365 2.89 15.70 -7.81
N GLY A 366 4.19 15.91 -7.58
CA GLY A 366 5.22 16.15 -8.61
C GLY A 366 5.39 17.60 -9.07
N LYS A 367 4.49 18.52 -8.70
CA LYS A 367 4.64 19.97 -8.93
C LYS A 367 4.34 20.78 -7.67
N ASN A 368 5.17 21.76 -7.39
CA ASN A 368 4.97 22.70 -6.29
C ASN A 368 4.27 23.95 -6.81
N PHE A 369 3.29 24.45 -6.06
CA PHE A 369 2.54 25.64 -6.42
C PHE A 369 2.87 26.79 -5.47
N ILE A 370 3.22 27.95 -6.02
CA ILE A 370 3.44 29.18 -5.25
C ILE A 370 2.56 30.27 -5.83
N SER A 371 1.86 30.98 -4.95
CA SER A 371 1.18 32.23 -5.31
C SER A 371 1.51 33.34 -4.34
N GLY A 372 1.62 34.55 -4.85
CA GLY A 372 1.92 35.71 -4.04
C GLY A 372 1.89 37.00 -4.84
N MET A 373 2.37 38.06 -4.20
CA MET A 373 2.48 39.38 -4.80
C MET A 373 3.96 39.71 -5.03
N ARG A 374 4.28 40.32 -6.17
CA ARG A 374 5.65 40.72 -6.51
C ARG A 374 5.70 42.12 -7.12
N ASP A 375 6.65 42.93 -6.66
CA ASP A 375 6.99 44.19 -7.32
C ASP A 375 7.79 43.89 -8.62
N PRO A 376 7.49 44.57 -9.74
CA PRO A 376 8.23 44.38 -11.01
C PRO A 376 9.76 44.53 -10.88
N LEU A 377 10.22 45.35 -9.94
CA LEU A 377 11.64 45.63 -9.67
C LEU A 377 12.28 44.67 -8.65
N ALA A 378 11.48 43.77 -8.07
CA ALA A 378 11.97 42.73 -7.18
C ALA A 378 12.74 41.66 -7.98
N THR A 379 13.63 40.97 -7.29
CA THR A 379 14.43 39.86 -7.85
C THR A 379 13.54 38.84 -8.54
N ASP A 380 13.97 38.31 -9.69
CA ASP A 380 13.22 37.27 -10.39
C ASP A 380 13.24 35.94 -9.61
N PRO A 381 12.06 35.39 -9.21
CA PRO A 381 11.96 34.09 -8.57
C PRO A 381 12.67 32.95 -9.32
N TYR A 382 12.75 32.99 -10.66
CA TYR A 382 13.44 31.97 -11.45
C TYR A 382 14.95 31.94 -11.20
N LEU A 383 15.59 33.09 -10.97
CA LEU A 383 17.01 33.17 -10.62
C LEU A 383 17.29 32.52 -9.26
N LEU A 384 16.37 32.72 -8.30
CA LEU A 384 16.45 32.11 -6.97
C LEU A 384 16.26 30.59 -7.02
N MET A 385 15.41 30.08 -7.92
CA MET A 385 15.23 28.63 -8.13
C MET A 385 16.54 27.98 -8.62
N ASN A 386 17.23 28.62 -9.57
CA ASN A 386 18.51 28.13 -10.08
C ASN A 386 19.58 28.08 -8.99
N GLN A 387 19.66 29.11 -8.15
CA GLN A 387 20.57 29.12 -7.00
C GLN A 387 20.24 28.03 -5.96
N ALA A 388 18.95 27.70 -5.79
CA ALA A 388 18.49 26.66 -4.88
C ALA A 388 18.58 25.23 -5.48
N GLN A 389 19.06 25.09 -6.73
CA GLN A 389 19.10 23.82 -7.47
C GLN A 389 17.73 23.14 -7.58
N ILE A 390 16.67 23.94 -7.75
CA ILE A 390 15.31 23.47 -7.98
C ILE A 390 15.04 23.52 -9.48
N ASN A 391 14.47 22.45 -10.03
CA ASN A 391 14.06 22.43 -11.43
C ASN A 391 12.88 23.40 -11.65
N PRO A 392 13.00 24.42 -12.52
CA PRO A 392 11.90 25.37 -12.75
C PRO A 392 10.61 24.72 -13.28
N GLN A 393 10.71 23.58 -13.97
CA GLN A 393 9.53 22.90 -14.53
C GLN A 393 8.67 22.21 -13.47
N THR A 394 9.21 21.97 -12.27
CA THR A 394 8.46 21.39 -11.16
C THR A 394 7.76 22.45 -10.33
N VAL A 395 7.92 23.75 -10.63
CA VAL A 395 7.32 24.85 -9.87
C VAL A 395 6.38 25.66 -10.74
N ILE A 396 5.11 25.70 -10.35
CA ILE A 396 4.09 26.58 -10.95
C ILE A 396 4.00 27.81 -10.05
N SER A 397 4.35 28.98 -10.58
CA SER A 397 4.30 30.23 -9.84
C SER A 397 3.27 31.21 -10.43
N LYS A 398 2.45 31.81 -9.57
CA LYS A 398 1.47 32.83 -9.93
C LYS A 398 1.73 34.10 -9.12
N TRP A 399 2.24 35.14 -9.78
CA TRP A 399 2.60 36.41 -9.15
C TRP A 399 1.64 37.52 -9.58
N GLU A 400 1.00 38.17 -8.62
CA GLU A 400 0.21 39.37 -8.86
C GLU A 400 1.09 40.62 -8.66
N PRO A 401 1.04 41.59 -9.59
CA PRO A 401 1.86 42.79 -9.48
C PRO A 401 1.34 43.68 -8.34
N TYR A 402 2.25 44.18 -7.51
CA TYR A 402 1.96 45.23 -6.54
C TYR A 402 3.15 46.18 -6.42
N LEU A 403 2.94 47.30 -5.73
CA LEU A 403 3.98 48.29 -5.49
C LEU A 403 4.52 48.13 -4.06
N SER A 404 5.77 47.69 -3.92
CA SER A 404 6.40 47.62 -2.60
C SER A 404 6.89 49.01 -2.17
N LEU A 405 6.68 49.33 -0.89
CA LEU A 405 7.15 50.55 -0.23
C LEU A 405 8.39 50.29 0.64
N GLU A 406 9.01 49.12 0.52
CA GLU A 406 10.25 48.84 1.22
C GLU A 406 11.39 49.73 0.71
N PRO A 407 12.29 50.21 1.59
CA PRO A 407 13.33 51.16 1.22
C PRO A 407 14.21 50.70 0.05
N GLN A 408 14.53 49.40 -0.02
CA GLN A 408 15.38 48.83 -1.06
C GLN A 408 14.73 48.88 -2.44
N ILE A 409 13.41 48.68 -2.52
CA ILE A 409 12.67 48.75 -3.78
C ILE A 409 12.47 50.21 -4.20
N ILE A 410 12.20 51.10 -3.23
CA ILE A 410 12.12 52.55 -3.48
C ILE A 410 13.43 53.05 -4.11
N VAL A 411 14.59 52.65 -3.58
CA VAL A 411 15.90 53.04 -4.15
C VAL A 411 16.08 52.51 -5.58
N LYS A 412 15.72 51.24 -5.86
CA LYS A 412 15.78 50.70 -7.23
C LYS A 412 14.89 51.48 -8.19
N ARG A 413 13.65 51.76 -7.78
CA ARG A 413 12.68 52.54 -8.56
C ARG A 413 13.16 53.97 -8.81
N ALA A 414 13.67 54.62 -7.78
CA ALA A 414 14.26 55.94 -7.88
C ALA A 414 15.47 55.94 -8.81
N THR A 415 16.27 54.88 -8.80
CA THR A 415 17.43 54.74 -9.70
C THR A 415 17.00 54.61 -11.17
N GLU A 416 15.96 53.82 -11.48
CA GLU A 416 15.46 53.68 -12.86
C GLU A 416 14.82 54.97 -13.39
N LEU A 417 14.05 55.68 -12.56
CA LEU A 417 13.32 56.88 -12.96
C LEU A 417 14.19 58.14 -12.97
N LEU A 418 15.02 58.34 -11.94
CA LEU A 418 15.86 59.54 -11.83
C LEU A 418 17.18 59.42 -12.60
N GLN A 419 17.60 58.19 -12.95
CA GLN A 419 18.85 57.91 -13.67
C GLN A 419 20.05 58.67 -13.08
N PRO A 420 20.37 58.47 -11.78
CA PRO A 420 21.45 59.19 -11.13
C PRO A 420 22.80 58.91 -11.81
N PRO A 421 23.69 59.91 -11.91
CA PRO A 421 25.08 59.69 -12.30
C PRO A 421 25.75 58.68 -11.36
N LYS A 422 26.79 57.98 -11.86
CA LYS A 422 27.55 56.99 -11.07
C LYS A 422 28.19 57.57 -9.79
N THR A 423 28.34 58.88 -9.72
CA THR A 423 28.89 59.63 -8.59
C THR A 423 27.84 59.96 -7.50
N VAL A 424 26.57 59.64 -7.72
CA VAL A 424 25.47 59.85 -6.77
C VAL A 424 25.02 58.50 -6.19
N SER A 425 24.90 58.45 -4.86
CA SER A 425 24.29 57.33 -4.16
C SER A 425 22.92 57.76 -3.63
N LEU A 426 21.92 56.91 -3.85
CA LEU A 426 20.56 57.07 -3.34
C LEU A 426 20.31 56.10 -2.18
N LYS A 427 19.70 56.59 -1.11
CA LYS A 427 19.28 55.79 0.03
C LYS A 427 17.87 56.20 0.46
N ALA A 428 17.02 55.24 0.78
CA ALA A 428 15.71 55.49 1.37
C ALA A 428 15.69 55.00 2.82
N ASP A 429 14.94 55.68 3.67
CA ASP A 429 14.68 55.26 5.05
C ASP A 429 13.28 54.63 5.21
N GLU A 430 12.97 54.18 6.43
CA GLU A 430 11.66 53.61 6.77
C GLU A 430 10.53 54.66 6.76
N ASN A 431 10.87 55.95 6.89
CA ASN A 431 9.92 57.06 6.78
C ASN A 431 9.66 57.49 5.33
N HIS A 432 10.16 56.71 4.36
CA HIS A 432 10.00 56.95 2.93
C HIS A 432 10.67 58.24 2.42
N ILE A 433 11.72 58.70 3.11
CA ILE A 433 12.54 59.84 2.73
C ILE A 433 13.70 59.35 1.85
N LEU A 434 13.84 59.94 0.67
CA LEU A 434 14.93 59.65 -0.27
C LEU A 434 16.08 60.64 -0.08
N TYR A 435 17.23 60.12 0.35
CA TYR A 435 18.48 60.84 0.49
C TYR A 435 19.34 60.62 -0.76
N ALA A 436 19.88 61.71 -1.28
CA ALA A 436 20.87 61.68 -2.35
C ALA A 436 22.17 62.34 -1.88
N THR A 437 23.27 61.63 -2.08
CA THR A 437 24.61 62.04 -1.60
C THR A 437 25.63 61.86 -2.71
N GLY A 438 26.63 62.75 -2.78
CA GLY A 438 27.75 62.62 -3.72
C GLY A 438 27.90 63.83 -4.63
N THR A 439 28.40 63.62 -5.85
CA THR A 439 28.62 64.71 -6.81
C THR A 439 27.70 64.55 -8.01
N ALA A 440 27.01 65.61 -8.44
CA ALA A 440 26.09 65.53 -9.57
C ALA A 440 26.13 66.80 -10.45
N PRO A 441 25.84 66.68 -11.76
CA PRO A 441 25.63 67.83 -12.62
C PRO A 441 24.44 68.67 -12.16
N ARG A 442 24.57 70.00 -12.24
CA ARG A 442 23.53 70.94 -11.83
C ARG A 442 22.19 70.67 -12.51
N GLN A 443 22.23 70.32 -13.79
CA GLN A 443 21.03 69.99 -14.56
C GLN A 443 20.27 68.80 -13.95
N TRP A 444 20.99 67.74 -13.57
CA TRP A 444 20.38 66.55 -12.96
C TRP A 444 19.74 66.87 -11.60
N ILE A 445 20.40 67.70 -10.77
CA ILE A 445 19.85 68.12 -9.48
C ILE A 445 18.54 68.89 -9.67
N LEU A 446 18.51 69.83 -10.62
CA LEU A 446 17.31 70.63 -10.89
C LEU A 446 16.17 69.82 -11.46
N GLU A 447 16.45 68.89 -12.38
CA GLU A 447 15.42 67.99 -12.92
C GLU A 447 14.89 67.04 -11.85
N THR A 448 15.77 66.46 -11.03
CA THR A 448 15.38 65.59 -9.91
C THR A 448 14.48 66.32 -8.91
N ARG A 449 14.78 67.59 -8.57
CA ARG A 449 13.93 68.41 -7.69
C ARG A 449 12.51 68.63 -8.23
N LYS A 450 12.31 68.55 -9.55
CA LYS A 450 10.98 68.64 -10.18
C LYS A 450 10.28 67.29 -10.23
N THR A 451 11.03 66.21 -10.47
CA THR A 451 10.46 64.89 -10.80
C THR A 451 10.33 63.94 -9.62
N TRP A 452 11.03 64.14 -8.49
CA TRP A 452 11.00 63.20 -7.36
C TRP A 452 9.59 62.93 -6.81
N ARG A 453 8.66 63.90 -6.93
CA ARG A 453 7.26 63.76 -6.48
C ARG A 453 6.46 62.70 -7.26
N PHE A 454 6.94 62.30 -8.43
CA PHE A 454 6.33 61.21 -9.20
C PHE A 454 6.78 59.84 -8.73
N LEU A 455 7.72 59.74 -7.78
CA LEU A 455 8.18 58.46 -7.23
C LEU A 455 7.14 57.91 -6.25
N PRO A 456 6.48 56.80 -6.57
CA PRO A 456 5.54 56.17 -5.66
C PRO A 456 6.26 55.71 -4.41
N GLY A 457 5.72 56.06 -3.24
CA GLY A 457 6.31 55.66 -1.96
C GLY A 457 7.45 56.55 -1.47
N VAL A 458 7.65 57.75 -2.04
CA VAL A 458 8.59 58.74 -1.50
C VAL A 458 7.80 59.93 -0.95
N THR A 459 8.00 60.24 0.33
CA THR A 459 7.32 61.36 1.02
C THR A 459 8.12 62.66 0.89
N GLN A 460 9.44 62.55 0.91
CA GLN A 460 10.36 63.68 0.87
C GLN A 460 11.67 63.32 0.17
N TYR A 461 12.29 64.29 -0.49
CA TYR A 461 13.62 64.18 -1.09
C TYR A 461 14.60 65.16 -0.44
N ILE A 462 15.79 64.67 -0.08
CA ILE A 462 16.86 65.44 0.56
C ILE A 462 18.15 65.30 -0.26
N ASP A 463 18.65 66.43 -0.77
CA ASP A 463 19.85 66.53 -1.60
C ASP A 463 20.93 67.48 -1.01
N LYS A 464 20.84 67.75 0.30
CA LYS A 464 21.76 68.67 0.99
C LYS A 464 23.23 68.25 0.89
N ASP A 465 23.48 66.95 0.80
CA ASP A 465 24.83 66.37 0.72
C ASP A 465 25.29 66.13 -0.73
N ILE A 466 24.60 66.75 -1.71
CA ILE A 466 25.05 66.76 -3.11
C ILE A 466 25.90 67.99 -3.37
N VAL A 467 27.10 67.75 -3.89
CA VAL A 467 27.98 68.80 -4.41
C VAL A 467 27.79 68.90 -5.92
N GLU A 468 27.62 70.12 -6.43
CA GLU A 468 27.57 70.38 -7.87
C GLU A 468 28.92 70.03 -8.53
N SER A 469 28.89 69.17 -9.55
CA SER A 469 30.10 68.68 -10.24
C SER A 469 30.91 69.81 -10.88
N GLU A 470 30.19 70.81 -11.38
CA GLU A 470 30.71 72.01 -12.01
C GLU A 470 31.44 72.89 -10.98
N LEU A 471 30.95 72.93 -9.74
CA LEU A 471 31.60 73.68 -8.66
C LEU A 471 32.94 73.04 -8.26
N GLN A 472 32.99 71.71 -8.21
CA GLN A 472 34.22 70.97 -7.94
C GLN A 472 35.27 71.17 -9.05
N GLN A 473 34.84 71.08 -10.31
CA GLN A 473 35.70 71.36 -11.47
C GLN A 473 36.19 72.82 -11.48
N LEU A 474 35.33 73.76 -11.12
CA LEU A 474 35.68 75.18 -10.99
C LEU A 474 36.79 75.40 -9.96
N GLN A 475 36.70 74.74 -8.81
CA GLN A 475 37.74 74.78 -7.77
C GLN A 475 39.07 74.18 -8.27
N LEU A 476 39.01 73.08 -9.03
CA LEU A 476 40.21 72.47 -9.61
C LEU A 476 40.92 73.41 -10.60
N TYR A 477 40.17 74.05 -11.51
CA TYR A 477 40.76 75.04 -12.42
C TYR A 477 41.32 76.25 -11.67
N LYS A 478 40.63 76.73 -10.64
CA LYS A 478 41.15 77.78 -9.77
C LYS A 478 42.50 77.37 -9.18
N GLN A 479 42.57 76.18 -8.58
CA GLN A 479 43.80 75.68 -7.97
C GLN A 479 44.92 75.51 -9.01
N GLN A 480 44.62 74.98 -10.20
CA GLN A 480 45.58 74.84 -11.28
C GLN A 480 46.18 76.20 -11.69
N ILE A 481 45.36 77.25 -11.78
CA ILE A 481 45.82 78.60 -12.13
C ILE A 481 46.66 79.22 -11.00
N GLU A 482 46.24 79.07 -9.74
CA GLU A 482 46.92 79.68 -8.59
C GLU A 482 48.25 78.99 -8.22
N GLN A 483 48.41 77.70 -8.53
CA GLN A 483 49.63 76.94 -8.24
C GLN A 483 50.74 77.20 -9.25
N GLU A 484 50.40 77.53 -10.50
CA GLU A 484 51.37 77.79 -11.55
C GLU A 484 52.09 79.13 -11.32
N LYS A 485 53.42 79.08 -11.45
CA LYS A 485 54.30 80.25 -11.28
C LYS A 485 55.14 80.38 -12.54
N LEU A 486 55.03 81.53 -13.20
CA LEU A 486 55.77 81.81 -14.42
C LEU A 486 57.09 82.48 -14.09
N LEU A 487 58.20 81.87 -14.48
CA LEU A 487 59.54 82.33 -14.14
C LEU A 487 60.13 83.25 -15.22
N PHE A 488 60.88 84.26 -14.77
CA PHE A 488 61.48 85.28 -15.64
C PHE A 488 63.00 85.29 -15.54
N LEU A 489 63.66 85.67 -16.63
CA LEU A 489 65.08 85.95 -16.68
C LEU A 489 65.41 87.18 -15.82
N GLU A 490 66.64 87.22 -15.30
CA GLU A 490 67.08 88.32 -14.44
C GLU A 490 67.05 89.67 -15.16
N GLY A 491 66.60 90.71 -14.45
CA GLY A 491 66.58 92.08 -14.95
C GLY A 491 65.65 92.37 -16.14
N THR A 492 64.93 91.37 -16.65
CA THR A 492 64.10 91.48 -17.86
C THR A 492 62.67 91.03 -17.64
N THR A 493 61.82 91.33 -18.64
CA THR A 493 60.47 90.79 -18.79
C THR A 493 60.44 89.53 -19.65
N GLU A 494 61.59 88.93 -19.99
CA GLU A 494 61.63 87.71 -20.79
C GLU A 494 61.46 86.46 -19.94
N PHE A 495 60.77 85.46 -20.50
CA PHE A 495 60.52 84.19 -19.83
C PHE A 495 61.78 83.32 -19.81
N VAL A 496 61.87 82.46 -18.80
CA VAL A 496 62.80 81.32 -18.86
C VAL A 496 62.35 80.37 -20.00
N PRO A 497 63.28 79.79 -20.78
CA PRO A 497 62.92 78.82 -21.82
C PRO A 497 62.05 77.68 -21.29
N GLY A 498 60.92 77.40 -21.96
CA GLY A 498 59.95 76.38 -21.57
C GLY A 498 58.72 76.89 -20.79
N GLU A 499 58.73 78.11 -20.26
CA GLU A 499 57.60 78.67 -19.50
C GLU A 499 56.40 79.07 -20.39
N ILE A 500 56.62 79.25 -21.70
CA ILE A 500 55.55 79.59 -22.67
C ILE A 500 54.47 78.49 -22.72
N ALA A 501 54.86 77.21 -22.62
CA ALA A 501 53.91 76.09 -22.61
C ALA A 501 53.01 76.13 -21.35
N LYS A 502 53.56 76.50 -20.19
CA LYS A 502 52.77 76.69 -18.96
C LYS A 502 51.78 77.84 -19.12
N LEU A 503 52.19 78.94 -19.75
CA LEU A 503 51.31 80.07 -20.03
C LEU A 503 50.14 79.69 -20.96
N GLN A 504 50.36 78.82 -21.97
CA GLN A 504 49.28 78.28 -22.80
C GLN A 504 48.30 77.39 -22.02
N ASN A 505 48.81 76.58 -21.07
CA ASN A 505 47.96 75.78 -20.19
C ASN A 505 47.11 76.66 -19.28
N ILE A 506 47.68 77.75 -18.74
CA ILE A 506 46.95 78.74 -17.93
C ILE A 506 45.86 79.43 -18.77
N VAL A 507 46.14 79.80 -20.02
CA VAL A 507 45.14 80.37 -20.95
C VAL A 507 43.96 79.42 -21.12
N SER A 508 44.24 78.13 -21.33
CA SER A 508 43.20 77.10 -21.50
C SER A 508 42.39 76.91 -20.21
N ALA A 509 43.05 76.87 -19.05
CA ALA A 509 42.39 76.77 -17.75
C ALA A 509 41.51 78.00 -17.46
N ILE A 510 41.97 79.22 -17.76
CA ILE A 510 41.19 80.47 -17.60
C ILE A 510 39.94 80.45 -18.47
N LYS A 511 40.05 80.01 -19.73
CA LYS A 511 38.90 79.91 -20.65
C LYS A 511 37.86 78.92 -20.12
N ASN A 512 38.29 77.73 -19.70
CA ASN A 512 37.42 76.70 -19.15
C ASN A 512 36.76 77.14 -17.84
N LEU A 513 37.53 77.73 -16.93
CA LEU A 513 37.04 78.28 -15.66
C LEU A 513 36.00 79.36 -15.90
N SER A 514 36.28 80.32 -16.78
CA SER A 514 35.36 81.43 -17.07
C SER A 514 34.06 80.96 -17.72
N SER A 515 34.12 79.95 -18.60
CA SER A 515 32.94 79.31 -19.19
C SER A 515 32.11 78.60 -18.13
N LEU A 516 32.75 77.79 -17.29
CA LEU A 516 32.09 77.02 -16.25
C LEU A 516 31.48 77.91 -15.15
N ALA A 517 32.18 78.98 -14.76
CA ALA A 517 31.71 79.96 -13.80
C ALA A 517 30.37 80.58 -14.21
N LYS A 518 30.22 80.93 -15.50
CA LYS A 518 28.95 81.46 -16.04
C LYS A 518 27.82 80.45 -15.89
N THR A 519 28.06 79.17 -16.15
CA THR A 519 27.06 78.09 -16.03
C THR A 519 26.60 77.90 -14.58
N VAL A 520 27.50 78.04 -13.60
CA VAL A 520 27.15 77.95 -12.16
C VAL A 520 26.69 79.28 -11.56
N GLY A 521 26.65 80.36 -12.35
CA GLY A 521 26.21 81.69 -11.89
C GLY A 521 27.21 82.39 -10.96
N LYS A 522 28.51 82.17 -11.17
CA LYS A 522 29.60 82.88 -10.49
C LYS A 522 30.32 83.84 -11.44
N ASP A 523 30.72 84.99 -10.91
CA ASP A 523 31.65 85.89 -11.57
C ASP A 523 33.08 85.59 -11.13
N VAL A 524 34.04 85.84 -12.00
CA VAL A 524 35.46 85.50 -11.78
C VAL A 524 36.30 86.73 -11.97
N ARG A 525 37.14 87.03 -10.96
CA ARG A 525 38.18 88.05 -11.05
C ARG A 525 39.55 87.42 -10.86
N PHE A 526 40.52 87.94 -11.60
CA PHE A 526 41.89 87.44 -11.61
C PHE A 526 42.83 88.55 -11.17
N GLU A 527 43.75 88.23 -10.26
CA GLU A 527 44.84 89.12 -9.86
C GLU A 527 46.16 88.49 -10.34
N ILE A 528 46.93 89.27 -11.09
CA ILE A 528 48.25 88.89 -11.60
C ILE A 528 49.29 89.66 -10.81
N THR A 529 50.05 88.97 -9.97
CA THR A 529 51.05 89.59 -9.10
C THR A 529 52.45 89.32 -9.64
N GLY A 530 53.19 90.38 -9.96
CA GLY A 530 54.58 90.29 -10.37
C GLY A 530 55.54 90.42 -9.19
N HIS A 531 56.60 89.62 -9.18
CA HIS A 531 57.62 89.58 -8.14
C HIS A 531 59.03 89.71 -8.73
N THR A 532 59.96 90.27 -7.96
CA THR A 532 61.39 90.33 -8.28
C THR A 532 62.24 89.65 -7.19
N ASN A 533 63.51 89.39 -7.50
CA ASN A 533 64.52 89.10 -6.49
C ASN A 533 64.95 90.41 -5.80
N PHE A 534 65.81 90.27 -4.78
CA PHE A 534 66.34 91.39 -3.98
C PHE A 534 67.45 92.19 -4.69
N THR A 535 67.81 91.86 -5.94
CA THR A 535 68.86 92.58 -6.66
C THR A 535 68.31 93.89 -7.25
N GLY A 536 69.10 94.97 -7.16
CA GLY A 536 68.71 96.30 -7.63
C GLY A 536 67.94 97.15 -6.61
N THR A 537 67.52 98.35 -7.03
CA THR A 537 66.76 99.27 -6.18
C THR A 537 65.29 98.86 -6.09
N GLU A 538 64.64 99.18 -4.97
CA GLU A 538 63.21 98.91 -4.76
C GLU A 538 62.35 99.56 -5.85
N GLN A 539 62.63 100.80 -6.22
CA GLN A 539 61.91 101.52 -7.28
C GLN A 539 62.00 100.77 -8.62
N ARG A 540 63.19 100.27 -8.98
CA ARG A 540 63.38 99.48 -10.21
C ARG A 540 62.63 98.16 -10.14
N ASN A 541 62.64 97.50 -8.98
CA ASN A 541 61.95 96.24 -8.76
C ASN A 541 60.43 96.39 -8.80
N MET A 542 59.88 97.48 -8.29
CA MET A 542 58.46 97.82 -8.41
C MET A 542 58.06 98.01 -9.87
N VAL A 543 58.83 98.79 -10.65
CA VAL A 543 58.55 98.98 -12.09
C VAL A 543 58.69 97.66 -12.86
N LEU A 544 59.73 96.86 -12.59
CA LEU A 544 59.97 95.60 -13.28
C LEU A 544 58.90 94.55 -12.97
N SER A 545 58.49 94.41 -11.72
CA SER A 545 57.40 93.50 -11.33
C SER A 545 56.08 93.88 -11.98
N GLN A 546 55.73 95.18 -12.00
CA GLN A 546 54.54 95.66 -12.69
C GLN A 546 54.62 95.37 -14.20
N ALA A 547 55.77 95.62 -14.83
CA ALA A 547 55.98 95.34 -16.26
C ALA A 547 55.82 93.84 -16.59
N ARG A 548 56.29 92.93 -15.72
CA ARG A 548 56.08 91.48 -15.87
C ARG A 548 54.61 91.10 -15.78
N ALA A 549 53.88 91.62 -14.79
CA ALA A 549 52.44 91.37 -14.66
C ALA A 549 51.65 91.91 -15.87
N SER A 550 51.98 93.11 -16.34
CA SER A 550 51.38 93.70 -17.54
C SER A 550 51.70 92.93 -18.82
N LYS A 551 52.91 92.33 -18.94
CA LYS A 551 53.25 91.47 -20.10
C LYS A 551 52.38 90.21 -20.14
N ILE A 552 52.10 89.59 -18.99
CA ILE A 552 51.15 88.48 -18.92
C ILE A 552 49.75 88.94 -19.35
N LEU A 553 49.26 90.06 -18.82
CA LEU A 553 47.94 90.59 -19.17
C LEU A 553 47.81 90.85 -20.68
N ALA A 554 48.82 91.47 -21.29
CA ALA A 554 48.87 91.71 -22.73
C ALA A 554 48.87 90.40 -23.54
N TYR A 555 49.57 89.37 -23.06
CA TYR A 555 49.53 88.04 -23.67
C TYR A 555 48.15 87.39 -23.56
N LEU A 556 47.50 87.43 -22.39
CA LEU A 556 46.15 86.88 -22.23
C LEU A 556 45.15 87.58 -23.17
N SER A 557 45.26 88.91 -23.30
CA SER A 557 44.45 89.70 -24.23
C SER A 557 44.67 89.27 -25.68
N SER A 558 45.92 89.01 -26.11
CA SER A 558 46.21 88.57 -27.47
C SER A 558 45.69 87.16 -27.78
N GLN A 559 45.50 86.34 -26.74
CA GLN A 559 44.87 85.02 -26.85
C GLN A 559 43.33 85.05 -26.81
N GLY A 560 42.73 86.25 -26.85
CA GLY A 560 41.29 86.46 -26.89
C GLY A 560 40.58 86.33 -25.53
N ILE A 561 41.31 86.40 -24.41
CA ILE A 561 40.71 86.45 -23.08
C ILE A 561 40.24 87.88 -22.79
N ASN A 562 38.99 88.03 -22.33
CA ASN A 562 38.50 89.32 -21.86
C ASN A 562 39.23 89.69 -20.55
N THR A 563 40.02 90.77 -20.61
CA THR A 563 40.86 91.24 -19.51
C THR A 563 40.17 92.22 -18.56
N SER A 564 38.90 92.56 -18.75
CA SER A 564 38.16 93.49 -17.89
C SER A 564 38.08 93.04 -16.42
N ASN A 565 38.15 91.73 -16.18
CA ASN A 565 38.10 91.15 -14.84
C ASN A 565 39.49 90.84 -14.26
N PHE A 566 40.56 91.38 -14.87
CA PHE A 566 41.94 91.18 -14.43
C PHE A 566 42.50 92.44 -13.79
N THR A 567 43.31 92.25 -12.74
CA THR A 567 44.07 93.32 -12.09
C THR A 567 45.55 92.91 -12.04
N THR A 568 46.45 93.81 -12.41
CA THR A 568 47.90 93.58 -12.36
C THR A 568 48.54 94.37 -11.23
N ILE A 569 49.33 93.71 -10.40
CA ILE A 569 49.99 94.32 -9.23
C ILE A 569 51.47 93.93 -9.22
N GLY A 570 52.36 94.91 -9.27
CA GLY A 570 53.79 94.74 -9.02
C GLY A 570 54.10 94.96 -7.54
N VAL A 571 54.69 93.96 -6.88
CA VAL A 571 55.08 94.06 -5.45
C VAL A 571 56.60 94.13 -5.26
N GLY A 572 57.37 94.23 -6.35
CA GLY A 572 58.82 94.23 -6.30
C GLY A 572 59.37 93.02 -5.56
N SER A 573 60.29 93.27 -4.62
CA SER A 573 60.89 92.24 -3.76
C SER A 573 60.21 92.13 -2.39
N SER A 574 59.09 92.81 -2.16
CA SER A 574 58.43 92.89 -0.84
C SER A 574 57.70 91.61 -0.41
N GLN A 575 57.38 90.71 -1.36
CA GLN A 575 56.67 89.44 -1.10
C GLN A 575 57.47 88.22 -1.66
N PRO A 576 58.64 87.91 -1.06
CA PRO A 576 59.46 86.79 -1.51
C PRO A 576 58.74 85.45 -1.31
N LEU A 577 58.91 84.50 -2.24
CA LEU A 577 58.49 83.11 -2.04
C LEU A 577 59.42 82.38 -1.08
N GLN A 578 60.71 82.67 -1.18
CA GLN A 578 61.76 82.13 -0.33
C GLN A 578 62.70 83.26 0.08
N THR A 579 63.07 83.30 1.35
CA THR A 579 64.04 84.26 1.88
C THR A 579 65.45 83.71 1.71
N GLY A 580 66.34 84.45 1.05
CA GLY A 580 67.73 84.06 0.84
C GLY A 580 68.33 84.66 -0.42
N LEU A 581 69.65 84.53 -0.57
CA LEU A 581 70.44 85.14 -1.65
C LEU A 581 71.01 84.12 -2.65
N THR A 582 70.75 82.82 -2.50
CA THR A 582 71.25 81.81 -3.46
C THR A 582 70.56 81.98 -4.82
N GLU A 583 71.26 81.67 -5.91
CA GLU A 583 70.72 81.86 -7.27
C GLU A 583 69.42 81.09 -7.50
N GLN A 584 69.28 79.90 -6.89
CA GLN A 584 68.05 79.12 -6.95
C GLN A 584 66.86 79.84 -6.28
N ILE A 585 67.08 80.47 -5.11
CA ILE A 585 66.06 81.25 -4.39
C ILE A 585 65.72 82.51 -5.18
N GLN A 586 66.73 83.20 -5.71
CA GLN A 586 66.52 84.40 -6.52
C GLN A 586 65.71 84.08 -7.78
N LYS A 587 66.01 82.98 -8.47
CA LYS A 587 65.24 82.50 -9.62
C LYS A 587 63.79 82.20 -9.26
N ALA A 588 63.53 81.58 -8.10
CA ALA A 588 62.17 81.32 -7.62
C ALA A 588 61.40 82.61 -7.27
N ASN A 589 62.10 83.67 -6.85
CA ASN A 589 61.50 84.97 -6.54
C ASN A 589 61.18 85.81 -7.78
N ARG A 590 61.89 85.60 -8.90
CA ARG A 590 61.61 86.21 -10.21
C ARG A 590 60.42 85.52 -10.89
N ARG A 591 59.21 85.77 -10.39
CA ARG A 591 57.99 85.08 -10.82
C ARG A 591 56.81 86.02 -11.06
N VAL A 592 55.82 85.51 -11.78
CA VAL A 592 54.44 85.99 -11.71
C VAL A 592 53.57 84.88 -11.13
N SER A 593 52.65 85.25 -10.25
CA SER A 593 51.64 84.38 -9.66
C SER A 593 50.24 84.89 -9.97
N PHE A 594 49.26 83.98 -9.96
CA PHE A 594 47.86 84.31 -10.16
C PHE A 594 47.07 84.07 -8.87
N LYS A 595 46.03 84.86 -8.66
CA LYS A 595 45.01 84.64 -7.63
C LYS A 595 43.64 84.77 -8.25
N VAL A 596 42.74 83.84 -7.94
CA VAL A 596 41.41 83.74 -8.54
C VAL A 596 40.35 83.96 -7.47
N LEU A 597 39.53 84.99 -7.66
CA LEU A 597 38.41 85.33 -6.79
C LEU A 597 37.12 84.89 -7.48
N LEU A 598 36.38 83.99 -6.84
CA LEU A 598 35.07 83.52 -7.29
C LEU A 598 34.00 84.24 -6.49
N ILE A 599 33.14 85.00 -7.16
CA ILE A 599 32.11 85.84 -6.54
C ILE A 599 30.74 85.28 -6.94
N ASP A 600 29.84 85.11 -5.97
CA ASP A 600 28.46 84.73 -6.28
C ASP A 600 27.72 85.90 -6.90
N VAL A 601 27.12 85.69 -8.08
CA VAL A 601 26.30 86.71 -8.77
C VAL A 601 24.94 86.90 -8.08
N ARG A 602 24.63 86.05 -7.08
CA ARG A 602 23.31 85.96 -6.43
C ARG A 602 23.21 86.63 -5.05
N ASN A 603 24.16 87.50 -4.69
CA ASN A 603 24.04 88.38 -3.53
C ASN A 603 24.13 89.85 -3.93
#